data_AF-A0A849PY46-F1
#
_entry.id   AF-A0A849PY46-F1
#
_cell.length_a   1.000
_cell.length_b   1.000
_cell.length_c   1.000
_cell.angle_alpha   90.00
_cell.angle_beta   90.00
_cell.angle_gamma   90.00
#
_symmetry.space_group_name_H-M   'P 1'
#
loop_
_entity.id
_entity.type
_entity.pdbx_description
1 polymer ?
#
loop_
_entity_poly.entity_id
_entity_poly.type
_entity_poly.pdbx_seq_one_letter_code
_entity_poly.pdbx_strand_id
1 'polypeptide(L)'
;MKLQKNSIDLSGMILKIAIVAMIAAIFSVSALALEVSSQSGSPSENYIILKNAQFSTDAVPPSSLSSSSLSSIEPLPTKPEDYYIVQFKGLILEEWKKDVRGTGAVIFSYVPNNAFIVRMNTSVKAELENLDSVQWIGFYDPSYRVSSTLSSGSKQNGKEDVLVMLFDAGCNEYVSNDVIFIGGKILDNGESILKVRINQSSITDIAAINGVSWVDRYVQPVVLNDVAAGILNVSTVQNTHGLTGSGQIIAVADTGLDTGFNDASMHDDLEGRIDTLDAWWEEYNDTGAEDNHGHGTHVAGSVLGNGN
;
A
#
# COMPACT_ATOMS: atom_id res chain seq x y z
N MET A 1 27.05 50.50 -78.91
CA MET A 1 25.62 50.85 -78.74
C MET A 1 24.79 49.57 -78.72
N LYS A 2 24.45 49.07 -77.52
CA LYS A 2 23.26 48.28 -77.13
C LYS A 2 23.54 47.71 -75.74
N LEU A 3 22.89 48.29 -74.73
CA LEU A 3 22.88 47.85 -73.34
C LEU A 3 21.93 46.65 -73.24
N GLN A 4 22.42 45.51 -72.72
CA GLN A 4 21.60 44.35 -72.43
C GLN A 4 21.23 44.35 -70.94
N LYS A 5 19.93 44.39 -70.70
CA LYS A 5 19.25 44.56 -69.41
C LYS A 5 19.03 43.17 -68.82
N ASN A 6 19.75 42.79 -67.78
CA ASN A 6 19.43 41.58 -67.01
C ASN A 6 18.30 41.92 -66.02
N SER A 7 17.09 41.45 -66.32
CA SER A 7 15.96 41.47 -65.39
C SER A 7 16.14 40.35 -64.36
N ILE A 8 16.25 40.73 -63.09
CA ILE A 8 16.11 39.79 -61.98
C ILE A 8 14.62 39.46 -61.85
N ASP A 9 14.28 38.18 -61.93
CA ASP A 9 12.93 37.67 -61.74
C ASP A 9 12.54 37.78 -60.25
N LEU A 10 11.77 38.83 -59.93
CA LEU A 10 11.25 39.09 -58.58
C LEU A 10 10.02 38.23 -58.22
N SER A 11 9.50 37.39 -59.13
CA SER A 11 8.29 36.61 -58.88
C SER A 11 8.49 35.53 -57.82
N GLY A 12 9.70 34.94 -57.73
CA GLY A 12 10.03 33.90 -56.75
C GLY A 12 10.35 34.38 -55.33
N MET A 13 10.63 35.67 -55.13
CA MET A 13 10.93 36.24 -53.80
C MET A 13 9.68 36.72 -53.06
N ILE A 14 8.61 37.07 -53.76
CA ILE A 14 7.37 37.57 -53.15
C ILE A 14 6.57 36.41 -52.50
N LEU A 15 6.65 35.20 -53.05
CA LEU A 15 5.94 34.03 -52.50
C LEU A 15 6.59 33.46 -51.22
N LYS A 16 7.90 33.64 -51.02
CA LYS A 16 8.59 33.19 -49.79
C LYS A 16 8.42 34.16 -48.61
N ILE A 17 8.14 35.44 -48.87
CA ILE A 17 7.87 36.44 -47.81
C ILE A 17 6.42 36.32 -47.31
N ALA A 18 5.46 35.94 -48.16
CA ALA A 18 4.06 35.74 -47.76
C ALA A 18 3.85 34.54 -46.82
N ILE A 19 4.65 33.47 -46.94
CA ILE A 19 4.51 32.26 -46.10
C ILE A 19 5.16 32.45 -44.72
N VAL A 20 6.22 33.26 -44.60
CA VAL A 20 6.85 33.57 -43.30
C VAL A 20 6.01 34.56 -42.49
N ALA A 21 5.25 35.44 -43.14
CA ALA A 21 4.34 36.37 -42.45
C ALA A 21 3.05 35.72 -41.94
N MET A 22 2.64 34.55 -42.45
CA MET A 22 1.43 33.85 -41.99
C MET A 22 1.68 32.94 -40.77
N ILE A 23 2.94 32.62 -40.45
CA ILE A 23 3.32 31.82 -39.28
C ILE A 23 3.63 32.69 -38.05
N ALA A 24 3.91 33.98 -38.24
CA ALA A 24 4.15 34.92 -37.13
C ALA A 24 2.87 35.60 -36.58
N ALA A 25 1.69 35.33 -37.15
CA ALA A 25 0.43 36.00 -36.78
C ALA A 25 -0.53 35.15 -35.92
N ILE A 26 -0.08 34.02 -35.36
CA ILE A 26 -0.87 33.18 -34.43
C ILE A 26 -0.33 33.28 -32.97
N PHE A 27 0.75 34.02 -32.73
CA PHE A 27 1.31 34.23 -31.37
C PHE A 27 0.97 35.59 -30.76
N SER A 28 -0.28 36.04 -30.92
CA SER A 28 -0.81 37.20 -30.19
C SER A 28 -2.16 36.86 -29.59
N VAL A 29 -2.21 35.86 -28.71
CA VAL A 29 -3.26 35.81 -27.70
C VAL A 29 -2.78 36.69 -26.56
N SER A 30 -3.41 37.85 -26.47
CA SER A 30 -3.39 38.76 -25.32
C SER A 30 -3.29 38.00 -24.00
N ALA A 31 -2.19 38.19 -23.28
CA ALA A 31 -2.10 37.92 -21.85
C ALA A 31 -3.03 38.91 -21.13
N LEU A 32 -4.32 38.59 -21.12
CA LEU A 32 -5.20 39.08 -20.08
C LEU A 32 -4.75 38.32 -18.82
N ALA A 33 -3.97 38.99 -17.98
CA ALA A 33 -3.69 38.52 -16.65
C ALA A 33 -5.03 38.48 -15.90
N LEU A 34 -5.74 37.36 -16.00
CA LEU A 34 -6.56 36.93 -14.89
C LEU A 34 -5.56 36.64 -13.78
N GLU A 35 -5.60 37.44 -12.72
CA GLU A 35 -5.20 36.98 -11.41
C GLU A 35 -6.08 35.77 -11.09
N VAL A 36 -5.62 34.60 -11.52
CA VAL A 36 -6.05 33.35 -10.93
C VAL A 36 -5.47 33.40 -9.53
N SER A 37 -6.32 33.78 -8.57
CA SER A 37 -6.13 33.37 -7.19
C SER A 37 -5.87 31.87 -7.23
N SER A 38 -4.60 31.49 -7.06
CA SER A 38 -4.20 30.10 -6.88
C SER A 38 -4.62 29.67 -5.49
N GLN A 39 -5.93 29.56 -5.26
CA GLN A 39 -6.47 28.60 -4.31
C GLN A 39 -6.56 27.25 -5.04
N SER A 40 -5.41 26.64 -5.31
CA SER A 40 -5.34 25.23 -5.69
C SER A 40 -5.16 24.40 -4.41
N GLY A 41 -6.18 24.38 -3.57
CA GLY A 41 -6.42 23.23 -2.69
C GLY A 41 -7.52 22.43 -3.36
N SER A 42 -7.19 21.27 -3.91
CA SER A 42 -8.25 20.34 -4.33
C SER A 42 -9.06 19.99 -3.07
N PRO A 43 -10.41 20.05 -3.07
CA PRO A 43 -11.21 19.74 -1.89
C PRO A 43 -10.90 18.38 -1.24
N SER A 44 -10.24 17.49 -1.98
CA SER A 44 -9.77 16.17 -1.53
C SER A 44 -8.59 16.20 -0.55
N GLU A 45 -7.75 17.23 -0.55
CA GLU A 45 -6.49 17.21 0.22
C GLU A 45 -6.69 17.49 1.72
N ASN A 46 -7.83 18.07 2.11
CA ASN A 46 -8.15 18.36 3.50
C ASN A 46 -9.00 17.27 4.16
N TYR A 47 -8.83 16.03 3.71
CA TYR A 47 -9.51 14.88 4.29
C TYR A 47 -8.50 13.79 4.62
N ILE A 48 -8.74 13.09 5.71
CA ILE A 48 -8.19 11.76 5.91
C ILE A 48 -9.18 10.74 5.37
N ILE A 49 -8.68 9.81 4.56
CA ILE A 49 -9.46 8.69 4.02
C ILE A 49 -8.84 7.39 4.53
N LEU A 50 -9.60 6.66 5.33
CA LEU A 50 -9.25 5.35 5.86
C LEU A 50 -10.22 4.31 5.28
N LYS A 51 -9.89 3.03 5.44
CA LYS A 51 -10.75 1.93 4.95
C LYS A 51 -12.19 2.03 5.46
N ASN A 52 -12.41 2.51 6.69
CA ASN A 52 -13.75 2.59 7.32
C ASN A 52 -14.09 3.96 7.92
N ALA A 53 -13.34 5.00 7.59
CA ALA A 53 -13.64 6.35 8.07
C ALA A 53 -13.14 7.41 7.08
N GLN A 54 -13.85 8.53 7.03
CA GLN A 54 -13.43 9.73 6.31
C GLN A 54 -13.81 10.95 7.14
N PHE A 55 -12.89 11.90 7.30
CA PHE A 55 -13.15 13.13 8.03
C PHE A 55 -12.30 14.28 7.48
N SER A 56 -12.83 15.51 7.59
CA SER A 56 -12.11 16.73 7.19
C SER A 56 -11.09 17.13 8.24
N THR A 57 -9.96 17.66 7.79
CA THR A 57 -8.86 18.24 8.56
C THR A 57 -8.81 19.76 8.44
N ASP A 58 -9.87 20.40 7.92
CA ASP A 58 -10.00 21.87 7.83
C ASP A 58 -10.09 22.52 9.21
N ALA A 59 -10.52 21.75 10.22
CA ALA A 59 -10.51 22.20 11.60
C ALA A 59 -9.11 22.07 12.18
N VAL A 60 -8.64 23.16 12.83
CA VAL A 60 -7.59 23.08 13.86
C VAL A 60 -7.90 21.86 14.72
N PRO A 61 -6.95 20.92 14.92
CA PRO A 61 -7.21 19.70 15.67
C PRO A 61 -7.90 20.09 16.98
N PRO A 62 -8.99 19.40 17.41
CA PRO A 62 -9.65 19.75 18.65
C PRO A 62 -8.60 19.63 19.75
N SER A 63 -8.14 20.79 20.23
CA SER A 63 -7.35 20.89 21.44
C SER A 63 -8.20 20.22 22.51
N SER A 64 -7.82 19.00 22.89
CA SER A 64 -8.47 18.31 23.99
C SER A 64 -8.44 19.25 25.18
N LEU A 65 -9.64 19.62 25.60
CA LEU A 65 -10.01 20.53 26.67
C LEU A 65 -8.98 20.61 27.81
N SER A 66 -8.59 21.85 28.11
CA SER A 66 -8.25 22.38 29.43
C SER A 66 -7.32 21.53 30.32
N SER A 67 -6.07 21.98 30.38
CA SER A 67 -5.20 21.86 31.54
C SER A 67 -5.93 22.24 32.84
N SER A 68 -6.16 21.27 33.71
CA SER A 68 -6.33 21.53 35.14
C SER A 68 -4.98 21.29 35.84
N SER A 69 -4.48 22.36 36.42
CA SER A 69 -3.26 22.46 37.21
C SER A 69 -3.17 21.37 38.27
N LEU A 70 -2.03 20.68 38.36
CA LEU A 70 -1.47 20.17 39.62
C LEU A 70 0.06 20.16 39.57
N SER A 71 0.62 20.48 40.73
CA SER A 71 1.97 20.91 41.01
C SER A 71 3.00 19.76 41.06
N SER A 72 4.23 20.09 40.66
CA SER A 72 5.54 19.64 41.19
C SER A 72 5.83 18.15 41.48
N ILE A 73 6.87 17.67 40.75
CA ILE A 73 7.92 16.69 41.10
C ILE A 73 7.54 15.20 41.10
N GLU A 74 7.93 14.50 40.02
CA GLU A 74 8.89 13.37 39.92
C GLU A 74 9.00 12.96 38.43
N PRO A 75 10.11 12.38 37.93
CA PRO A 75 10.16 11.87 36.56
C PRO A 75 9.30 10.60 36.47
N LEU A 76 8.03 10.77 36.08
CA LEU A 76 7.13 9.66 35.79
C LEU A 76 7.66 8.82 34.61
N PRO A 77 7.33 7.52 34.56
CA PRO A 77 7.70 6.64 33.45
C PRO A 77 7.26 7.29 32.14
N THR A 78 8.13 7.24 31.13
CA THR A 78 7.81 7.65 29.75
C THR A 78 6.42 7.14 29.40
N LYS A 79 5.47 8.06 29.17
CA LYS A 79 4.12 7.70 28.74
C LYS A 79 4.21 6.70 27.58
N PRO A 80 3.37 5.65 27.53
CA PRO A 80 3.41 4.69 26.44
C PRO A 80 3.28 5.42 25.09
N GLU A 81 4.06 4.99 24.10
CA GLU A 81 3.94 5.51 22.74
C GLU A 81 2.62 5.06 22.13
N ASP A 82 1.97 5.96 21.39
CA ASP A 82 0.70 5.70 20.72
C ASP A 82 0.81 6.00 19.23
N TYR A 83 -0.20 5.56 18.49
CA TYR A 83 -0.27 5.74 17.04
C TYR A 83 -1.14 6.95 16.69
N TYR A 84 -0.60 7.79 15.83
CA TYR A 84 -1.23 9.01 15.33
C TYR A 84 -1.23 9.01 13.81
N ILE A 85 -2.16 9.72 13.21
CA ILE A 85 -2.13 10.07 11.80
C ILE A 85 -1.50 11.45 11.69
N VAL A 86 -0.43 11.56 10.92
CA VAL A 86 0.26 12.82 10.62
C VAL A 86 0.02 13.15 9.15
N GLN A 87 -0.65 14.26 8.88
CA GLN A 87 -0.90 14.76 7.54
C GLN A 87 0.04 15.92 7.22
N PHE A 88 0.59 15.94 6.02
CA PHE A 88 1.47 16.98 5.50
C PHE A 88 0.71 17.94 4.57
N LYS A 89 1.15 19.20 4.50
CA LYS A 89 0.49 20.28 3.72
C LYS A 89 0.53 20.11 2.20
N GLY A 90 1.22 19.10 1.69
CA GLY A 90 1.39 18.89 0.26
C GLY A 90 2.12 17.59 -0.04
N LEU A 91 2.56 17.44 -1.29
CA LEU A 91 3.32 16.27 -1.74
C LEU A 91 4.50 16.01 -0.81
N ILE A 92 4.55 14.79 -0.28
CA ILE A 92 5.49 14.45 0.78
C ILE A 92 6.90 14.40 0.23
N LEU A 93 7.77 15.23 0.80
CA LEU A 93 9.20 15.25 0.50
C LEU A 93 9.97 14.33 1.45
N GLU A 94 11.10 13.78 0.99
CA GLU A 94 11.93 12.91 1.84
C GLU A 94 12.50 13.66 3.05
N GLU A 95 12.81 14.96 2.90
CA GLU A 95 13.23 15.81 4.02
C GLU A 95 12.18 15.87 5.12
N TRP A 96 10.89 15.98 4.80
CA TRP A 96 9.83 16.06 5.81
C TRP A 96 9.71 14.74 6.59
N LYS A 97 9.87 13.59 5.92
CA LYS A 97 9.92 12.29 6.60
C LYS A 97 11.17 12.18 7.47
N LYS A 98 12.30 12.76 7.05
CA LYS A 98 13.53 12.79 7.85
C LYS A 98 13.36 13.66 9.09
N ASP A 99 12.72 14.82 8.97
CA ASP A 99 12.44 15.72 10.09
C ASP A 99 11.55 15.02 11.11
N VAL A 100 10.48 14.33 10.66
CA VAL A 100 9.62 13.53 11.54
C VAL A 100 10.38 12.41 12.24
N ARG A 101 11.26 11.67 11.54
CA ARG A 101 12.09 10.65 12.18
C ARG A 101 13.13 11.25 13.14
N GLY A 102 13.60 12.46 12.86
CA GLY A 102 14.58 13.18 13.66
C GLY A 102 14.08 13.54 15.06
N THR A 103 12.77 13.65 15.26
CA THR A 103 12.13 13.86 16.58
C THR A 103 12.02 12.57 17.40
N GLY A 104 12.38 11.42 16.82
CA GLY A 104 12.23 10.10 17.44
C GLY A 104 10.89 9.41 17.11
N ALA A 105 10.05 10.00 16.26
CA ALA A 105 8.83 9.36 15.78
C ALA A 105 9.14 8.24 14.77
N VAL A 106 8.34 7.17 14.80
CA VAL A 106 8.47 6.03 13.87
C VAL A 106 7.33 6.04 12.86
N ILE A 107 7.66 6.15 11.58
CA ILE A 107 6.68 6.20 10.47
C ILE A 107 6.37 4.78 9.98
N PHE A 108 5.09 4.46 9.84
CA PHE A 108 4.56 3.20 9.31
C PHE A 108 3.86 3.42 7.96
N SER A 109 2.60 2.98 7.84
CA SER A 109 1.86 2.94 6.58
C SER A 109 1.42 4.30 6.09
N TYR A 110 1.45 4.46 4.77
CA TYR A 110 0.85 5.61 4.09
C TYR A 110 -0.67 5.60 4.23
N VAL A 111 -1.23 6.77 4.45
CA VAL A 111 -2.67 7.07 4.42
C VAL A 111 -2.90 8.09 3.31
N PRO A 112 -3.92 7.91 2.45
CA PRO A 112 -4.23 8.87 1.39
C PRO A 112 -4.28 10.33 1.86
N ASN A 113 -4.05 11.24 0.91
CA ASN A 113 -3.98 12.70 1.11
C ASN A 113 -2.79 13.12 1.99
N ASN A 114 -1.61 12.66 1.59
CA ASN A 114 -0.33 13.05 2.17
C ASN A 114 -0.21 12.77 3.67
N ALA A 115 -0.65 11.59 4.12
CA ALA A 115 -0.60 11.23 5.54
C ALA A 115 0.14 9.92 5.80
N PHE A 116 0.58 9.74 7.04
CA PHE A 116 1.15 8.49 7.54
C PHE A 116 0.63 8.15 8.92
N ILE A 117 0.56 6.86 9.23
CA ILE A 117 0.47 6.41 10.62
C ILE A 117 1.87 6.50 11.25
N VAL A 118 1.96 7.13 12.40
CA VAL A 118 3.21 7.42 13.09
C VAL A 118 3.09 7.04 14.57
N ARG A 119 4.04 6.27 15.09
CA ARG A 119 4.15 5.98 16.52
C ARG A 119 5.03 7.02 17.19
N MET A 120 4.53 7.61 18.26
CA MET A 120 5.26 8.63 19.03
C MET A 120 4.65 8.81 20.43
N ASN A 121 5.38 9.48 21.32
CA ASN A 121 4.84 9.93 22.60
C ASN A 121 4.26 11.36 22.48
N THR A 122 3.60 11.83 23.55
CA THR A 122 2.94 13.15 23.56
C THR A 122 3.89 14.34 23.40
N SER A 123 5.15 14.21 23.83
CA SER A 123 6.13 15.30 23.70
C SER A 123 6.59 15.43 22.25
N VAL A 124 6.86 14.31 21.58
CA VAL A 124 7.19 14.26 20.16
C VAL A 124 6.03 14.75 19.30
N LYS A 125 4.78 14.41 19.65
CA LYS A 125 3.59 14.97 19.00
C LYS A 125 3.59 16.49 19.03
N ALA A 126 3.82 17.09 20.20
CA ALA A 126 3.86 18.55 20.34
C ALA A 126 5.00 19.19 19.52
N GLU A 127 6.13 18.51 19.39
CA GLU A 127 7.22 18.96 18.50
C GLU A 127 6.79 18.93 17.03
N LEU A 128 6.17 17.85 16.56
CA LEU A 128 5.71 17.72 15.18
C LEU A 128 4.61 18.73 14.81
N GLU A 129 3.74 19.10 15.75
CA GLU A 129 2.71 20.14 15.54
C GLU A 129 3.31 21.51 15.19
N ASN A 130 4.58 21.76 15.52
CA ASN A 130 5.28 23.00 15.20
C ASN A 130 6.05 22.95 13.87
N LEU A 131 6.08 21.81 13.17
CA LEU A 131 6.74 21.71 11.87
C LEU A 131 5.88 22.37 10.79
N ASP A 132 6.49 23.27 10.01
CA ASP A 132 5.80 23.97 8.91
C ASP A 132 5.25 23.01 7.84
N SER A 133 5.86 21.82 7.70
CA SER A 133 5.42 20.77 6.77
C SER A 133 4.14 20.05 7.21
N VAL A 134 3.79 20.10 8.50
CA VAL A 134 2.65 19.38 9.08
C VAL A 134 1.37 20.21 8.96
N GLN A 135 0.32 19.59 8.44
CA GLN A 135 -1.02 20.15 8.31
C GLN A 135 -1.88 19.81 9.53
N TRP A 136 -1.88 18.54 9.93
CA TRP A 136 -2.78 18.03 10.95
C TRP A 136 -2.19 16.79 11.62
N ILE A 137 -2.43 16.65 12.93
CA ILE A 137 -2.12 15.44 13.69
C ILE A 137 -3.34 15.05 14.50
N GLY A 138 -3.72 13.78 14.44
CA GLY A 138 -4.78 13.23 15.29
C GLY A 138 -4.51 11.79 15.69
N PHE A 139 -5.20 11.35 16.73
CA PHE A 139 -5.06 10.00 17.25
C PHE A 139 -5.58 8.97 16.23
N TYR A 140 -4.82 7.88 16.03
CA TYR A 140 -5.28 6.77 15.21
C TYR A 140 -6.21 5.87 16.02
N ASP A 141 -7.47 6.26 16.09
CA ASP A 141 -8.48 5.62 16.92
C ASP A 141 -8.64 4.11 16.59
N PRO A 142 -8.70 3.22 17.59
CA PRO A 142 -8.96 1.79 17.42
C PRO A 142 -10.16 1.45 16.53
N SER A 143 -11.21 2.28 16.54
CA SER A 143 -12.39 2.09 15.66
C SER A 143 -12.05 2.13 14.18
N TYR A 144 -10.95 2.78 13.80
CA TYR A 144 -10.45 2.82 12.43
C TYR A 144 -9.69 1.57 12.02
N ARG A 145 -9.42 0.63 12.94
CA ARG A 145 -8.57 -0.55 12.72
C ARG A 145 -9.34 -1.83 12.46
N VAL A 146 -10.67 -1.79 12.45
CA VAL A 146 -11.52 -2.99 12.28
C VAL A 146 -12.19 -2.95 10.91
N SER A 147 -12.03 -4.01 10.11
CA SER A 147 -12.66 -4.17 8.80
C SER A 147 -14.19 -4.12 8.84
N SER A 148 -14.80 -3.46 7.85
CA SER A 148 -16.26 -3.31 7.77
C SER A 148 -17.01 -4.64 7.54
N THR A 149 -16.30 -5.66 7.06
CA THR A 149 -16.80 -7.03 6.93
C THR A 149 -17.13 -7.66 8.28
N LEU A 150 -16.44 -7.24 9.35
CA LEU A 150 -16.68 -7.67 10.74
C LEU A 150 -17.85 -6.92 11.38
N SER A 151 -18.06 -5.65 11.00
CA SER A 151 -19.15 -4.80 11.49
C SER A 151 -20.53 -5.20 10.96
N SER A 152 -20.59 -5.94 9.84
CA SER A 152 -21.83 -6.26 9.13
C SER A 152 -22.46 -7.61 9.53
N GLY A 153 -21.84 -8.36 10.46
CA GLY A 153 -22.31 -9.66 10.93
C GLY A 153 -23.33 -9.56 12.07
N SER A 154 -24.60 -9.83 11.78
CA SER A 154 -25.77 -9.68 12.67
C SER A 154 -25.90 -10.71 13.81
N LYS A 155 -24.82 -11.40 14.21
CA LYS A 155 -24.84 -12.38 15.31
C LYS A 155 -23.78 -12.09 16.37
N GLN A 156 -24.01 -11.02 17.15
CA GLN A 156 -23.19 -10.54 18.27
C GLN A 156 -22.78 -11.60 19.34
N ASN A 157 -23.26 -12.84 19.25
CA ASN A 157 -23.00 -13.93 20.19
C ASN A 157 -22.19 -15.10 19.58
N GLY A 158 -21.63 -14.96 18.39
CA GLY A 158 -20.78 -15.97 17.74
C GLY A 158 -19.29 -15.79 18.02
N LYS A 159 -18.53 -16.89 17.91
CA LYS A 159 -17.07 -16.80 17.74
C LYS A 159 -16.74 -16.67 16.26
N GLU A 160 -15.72 -15.89 15.96
CA GLU A 160 -15.23 -15.63 14.61
C GLU A 160 -13.71 -15.79 14.55
N ASP A 161 -13.21 -16.27 13.41
CA ASP A 161 -11.78 -16.29 13.11
C ASP A 161 -11.41 -14.97 12.43
N VAL A 162 -10.45 -14.26 13.01
CA VAL A 162 -9.96 -12.96 12.52
C VAL A 162 -8.47 -13.04 12.26
N LEU A 163 -7.99 -12.20 11.35
CA LEU A 163 -6.59 -11.88 11.17
C LEU A 163 -6.30 -10.57 11.92
N VAL A 164 -5.33 -10.62 12.83
CA VAL A 164 -4.85 -9.47 13.59
C VAL A 164 -3.47 -9.12 13.07
N MET A 165 -3.36 -7.98 12.38
CA MET A 165 -2.11 -7.45 11.86
C MET A 165 -1.48 -6.52 12.90
N LEU A 166 -0.16 -6.63 13.03
CA LEU A 166 0.62 -5.81 13.95
C LEU A 166 1.30 -4.67 13.20
N PHE A 167 1.72 -3.63 13.91
CA PHE A 167 2.59 -2.59 13.35
C PHE A 167 4.03 -3.07 13.19
N ASP A 168 4.50 -3.89 14.12
CA ASP A 168 5.88 -4.39 14.18
C ASP A 168 5.92 -5.79 14.81
N ALA A 169 6.92 -6.59 14.41
CA ALA A 169 7.18 -7.93 14.95
C ALA A 169 7.40 -7.92 16.47
N GLY A 170 8.05 -6.87 17.00
CA GLY A 170 8.27 -6.69 18.43
C GLY A 170 6.98 -6.52 19.24
N CYS A 171 5.85 -6.29 18.57
CA CYS A 171 4.53 -6.23 19.21
C CYS A 171 3.94 -7.60 19.56
N ASN A 172 4.44 -8.67 18.92
CA ASN A 172 3.78 -9.96 18.89
C ASN A 172 3.52 -10.55 20.28
N GLU A 173 4.56 -10.58 21.12
CA GLU A 173 4.49 -11.25 22.43
C GLU A 173 3.43 -10.63 23.34
N TYR A 174 3.46 -9.30 23.51
CA TYR A 174 2.52 -8.64 24.41
C TYR A 174 1.11 -8.53 23.80
N VAL A 175 0.97 -8.35 22.49
CA VAL A 175 -0.35 -8.39 21.83
C VAL A 175 -0.97 -9.78 21.96
N SER A 176 -0.19 -10.84 21.78
CA SER A 176 -0.64 -12.22 21.96
C SER A 176 -1.16 -12.47 23.38
N ASN A 177 -0.44 -11.99 24.40
CA ASN A 177 -0.85 -12.09 25.79
C ASN A 177 -2.15 -11.33 26.07
N ASP A 178 -2.29 -10.10 25.56
CA ASP A 178 -3.50 -9.28 25.72
C ASP A 178 -4.71 -9.91 25.01
N VAL A 179 -4.51 -10.47 23.81
CA VAL A 179 -5.55 -11.22 23.08
C VAL A 179 -6.03 -12.43 23.89
N ILE A 180 -5.12 -13.19 24.52
CA ILE A 180 -5.48 -14.33 25.38
C ILE A 180 -6.22 -13.84 26.62
N PHE A 181 -5.77 -12.74 27.22
CA PHE A 181 -6.38 -12.16 28.42
C PHE A 181 -7.85 -11.75 28.20
N ILE A 182 -8.18 -11.21 27.02
CA ILE A 182 -9.56 -10.86 26.64
C ILE A 182 -10.38 -12.08 26.12
N GLY A 183 -9.84 -13.29 26.23
CA GLY A 183 -10.53 -14.54 25.90
C GLY A 183 -10.42 -14.97 24.43
N GLY A 184 -9.50 -14.38 23.67
CA GLY A 184 -9.11 -14.85 22.35
C GLY A 184 -8.29 -16.13 22.41
N LYS A 185 -8.38 -16.95 21.37
CA LYS A 185 -7.52 -18.12 21.15
C LYS A 185 -6.68 -17.90 19.90
N ILE A 186 -5.36 -17.88 20.06
CA ILE A 186 -4.44 -17.85 18.91
C ILE A 186 -4.48 -19.23 18.23
N LEU A 187 -4.84 -19.24 16.96
CA LEU A 187 -4.90 -20.43 16.09
C LEU A 187 -3.62 -20.59 15.28
N ASP A 188 -3.01 -19.47 14.88
CA ASP A 188 -1.75 -19.39 14.16
C ASP A 188 -1.04 -18.09 14.57
N ASN A 189 0.29 -18.14 14.69
CA ASN A 189 1.11 -17.04 15.16
C ASN A 189 2.27 -16.81 14.18
N GLY A 190 2.01 -15.97 13.17
CA GLY A 190 3.07 -15.40 12.34
C GLY A 190 3.68 -14.17 13.00
N GLU A 191 4.87 -13.78 12.57
CA GLU A 191 5.66 -12.70 13.18
C GLU A 191 4.87 -11.39 13.36
N SER A 192 4.19 -10.92 12.31
CA SER A 192 3.38 -9.68 12.32
C SER A 192 1.88 -9.90 12.08
N ILE A 193 1.43 -11.16 11.99
CA ILE A 193 0.03 -11.50 11.72
C ILE A 193 -0.37 -12.69 12.60
N LEU A 194 -1.42 -12.50 13.40
CA LEU A 194 -2.02 -13.55 14.22
C LEU A 194 -3.35 -13.99 13.60
N LYS A 195 -3.61 -15.29 13.56
CA LYS A 195 -4.95 -15.82 13.34
C LYS A 195 -5.59 -16.09 14.69
N VAL A 196 -6.69 -15.42 15.01
CA VAL A 196 -7.31 -15.45 16.33
C VAL A 196 -8.77 -15.87 16.23
N ARG A 197 -9.19 -16.82 17.08
CA ARG A 197 -10.60 -17.11 17.32
C ARG A 197 -11.08 -16.36 18.55
N ILE A 198 -12.03 -15.46 18.40
CA ILE A 198 -12.55 -14.63 19.50
C ILE A 198 -14.08 -14.48 19.42
N ASN A 199 -14.72 -14.11 20.52
CA ASN A 199 -16.12 -13.65 20.47
C ASN A 199 -16.23 -12.37 19.64
N GLN A 200 -17.27 -12.29 18.81
CA GLN A 200 -17.49 -11.14 17.93
C GLN A 200 -17.62 -9.83 18.73
N SER A 201 -18.19 -9.89 19.94
CA SER A 201 -18.31 -8.75 20.86
C SER A 201 -16.98 -8.17 21.34
N SER A 202 -15.88 -8.93 21.24
CA SER A 202 -14.55 -8.53 21.72
C SER A 202 -13.58 -8.19 20.60
N ILE A 203 -14.04 -8.14 19.34
CA ILE A 203 -13.20 -7.74 18.20
C ILE A 203 -12.72 -6.30 18.34
N THR A 204 -13.57 -5.39 18.85
CA THR A 204 -13.17 -4.00 19.10
C THR A 204 -12.13 -3.90 20.21
N ASP A 205 -12.14 -4.82 21.16
CA ASP A 205 -11.15 -4.88 22.24
C ASP A 205 -9.77 -5.26 21.68
N ILE A 206 -9.70 -6.16 20.69
CA ILE A 206 -8.43 -6.47 19.97
C ILE A 206 -7.88 -5.21 19.31
N ALA A 207 -8.72 -4.45 18.60
CA ALA A 207 -8.28 -3.24 17.90
C ALA A 207 -7.74 -2.15 18.84
N ALA A 208 -8.15 -2.17 20.12
CA ALA A 208 -7.68 -1.26 21.14
C ALA A 208 -6.31 -1.64 21.74
N ILE A 209 -5.83 -2.87 21.52
CA ILE A 209 -4.50 -3.29 21.96
C ILE A 209 -3.45 -2.46 21.22
N ASN A 210 -2.54 -1.82 21.97
CA ASN A 210 -1.44 -1.07 21.37
C ASN A 210 -0.56 -2.03 20.54
N GLY A 211 -0.14 -1.63 19.34
CA GLY A 211 0.61 -2.50 18.43
C GLY A 211 -0.25 -3.24 17.40
N VAL A 212 -1.57 -3.31 17.59
CA VAL A 212 -2.49 -3.78 16.53
C VAL A 212 -2.71 -2.68 15.50
N SER A 213 -2.42 -2.98 14.23
CA SER A 213 -2.58 -2.08 13.09
C SER A 213 -3.91 -2.29 12.36
N TRP A 214 -4.39 -3.52 12.27
CA TRP A 214 -5.63 -3.86 11.58
C TRP A 214 -6.21 -5.20 12.05
N VAL A 215 -7.53 -5.31 12.05
CA VAL A 215 -8.27 -6.54 12.32
C VAL A 215 -9.20 -6.80 11.15
N ASP A 216 -9.06 -7.96 10.51
CA ASP A 216 -9.89 -8.38 9.38
C ASP A 216 -10.52 -9.75 9.60
N ARG A 217 -11.55 -10.06 8.83
CA ARG A 217 -12.11 -11.41 8.81
C ARG A 217 -11.10 -12.37 8.20
N TYR A 218 -10.87 -13.50 8.87
CA TYR A 218 -10.18 -14.61 8.22
C TYR A 218 -11.12 -15.24 7.19
N VAL A 219 -10.69 -15.23 5.92
CA VAL A 219 -11.34 -15.99 4.85
C VAL A 219 -10.43 -17.16 4.54
N GLN A 220 -10.96 -18.38 4.63
CA GLN A 220 -10.20 -19.57 4.28
C GLN A 220 -9.78 -19.48 2.80
N PRO A 221 -8.47 -19.58 2.49
CA PRO A 221 -8.03 -19.69 1.11
C PRO A 221 -8.73 -20.88 0.44
N VAL A 222 -9.26 -20.63 -0.75
CA VAL A 222 -9.83 -21.67 -1.61
C VAL A 222 -9.11 -21.64 -2.93
N VAL A 223 -8.97 -22.81 -3.52
CA VAL A 223 -8.42 -22.98 -4.85
C VAL A 223 -9.35 -22.33 -5.86
N LEU A 224 -8.81 -21.38 -6.63
CA LEU A 224 -9.51 -20.72 -7.73
C LEU A 224 -8.61 -20.85 -8.97
N ASN A 225 -9.14 -21.42 -10.05
CA ASN A 225 -8.52 -21.63 -11.38
C ASN A 225 -8.28 -23.10 -11.78
N ASP A 226 -9.36 -23.88 -11.85
CA ASP A 226 -9.37 -25.27 -12.31
C ASP A 226 -9.54 -25.44 -13.84
N VAL A 227 -9.73 -24.34 -14.61
CA VAL A 227 -9.91 -24.38 -16.08
C VAL A 227 -9.31 -23.14 -16.77
N ALA A 228 -8.01 -23.16 -17.11
CA ALA A 228 -7.33 -22.00 -17.72
C ALA A 228 -6.98 -22.17 -19.21
N ALA A 229 -6.57 -23.36 -19.64
CA ALA A 229 -5.91 -23.56 -20.94
C ALA A 229 -6.78 -23.17 -22.16
N GLY A 230 -8.10 -23.40 -22.11
CA GLY A 230 -9.01 -23.08 -23.22
C GLY A 230 -9.32 -21.59 -23.40
N ILE A 231 -9.05 -20.75 -22.39
CA ILE A 231 -9.52 -19.35 -22.35
C ILE A 231 -8.40 -18.36 -22.75
N LEU A 232 -7.13 -18.67 -22.46
CA LEU A 232 -6.07 -17.67 -22.44
C LEU A 232 -5.48 -17.27 -23.81
N ASN A 233 -5.79 -17.99 -24.90
CA ASN A 233 -5.45 -17.65 -26.29
C ASN A 233 -4.02 -17.05 -26.51
N VAL A 234 -3.05 -17.58 -25.77
CA VAL A 234 -1.68 -17.02 -25.56
C VAL A 234 -0.86 -16.99 -26.86
N SER A 235 -1.25 -17.77 -27.86
CA SER A 235 -0.58 -17.87 -29.16
C SER A 235 -0.49 -16.54 -29.91
N THR A 236 -1.44 -15.61 -29.71
CA THR A 236 -1.43 -14.31 -30.41
C THR A 236 -0.28 -13.43 -29.93
N VAL A 237 0.01 -13.40 -28.63
CA VAL A 237 1.06 -12.56 -28.03
C VAL A 237 2.45 -13.05 -28.44
N GLN A 238 2.68 -14.36 -28.34
CA GLN A 238 3.96 -14.98 -28.70
C GLN A 238 4.26 -14.84 -30.20
N ASN A 239 3.28 -15.18 -31.06
CA ASN A 239 3.51 -15.19 -32.51
C ASN A 239 3.53 -13.79 -33.14
N THR A 240 2.85 -12.81 -32.55
CA THR A 240 2.76 -11.45 -33.12
C THR A 240 3.84 -10.52 -32.59
N HIS A 241 4.21 -10.65 -31.30
CA HIS A 241 5.11 -9.70 -30.64
C HIS A 241 6.44 -10.31 -30.20
N GLY A 242 6.63 -11.63 -30.34
CA GLY A 242 7.87 -12.31 -29.94
C GLY A 242 8.14 -12.26 -28.44
N LEU A 243 7.13 -11.96 -27.63
CA LEU A 243 7.25 -11.86 -26.18
C LEU A 243 7.05 -13.25 -25.56
N THR A 244 8.12 -13.78 -24.98
CA THR A 244 8.17 -15.14 -24.43
C THR A 244 8.23 -15.18 -22.89
N GLY A 245 8.29 -14.02 -22.23
CA GLY A 245 8.52 -13.93 -20.79
C GLY A 245 9.97 -14.19 -20.37
N SER A 246 10.92 -14.33 -21.31
CA SER A 246 12.33 -14.56 -21.00
C SER A 246 12.90 -13.49 -20.06
N GLY A 247 13.54 -13.93 -18.98
CA GLY A 247 14.13 -13.06 -17.95
C GLY A 247 13.13 -12.48 -16.94
N GLN A 248 11.85 -12.85 -17.00
CA GLN A 248 10.87 -12.49 -15.97
C GLN A 248 10.74 -13.64 -14.95
N ILE A 249 10.57 -13.28 -13.68
CA ILE A 249 10.34 -14.22 -12.59
C ILE A 249 8.88 -14.05 -12.13
N ILE A 250 8.17 -15.16 -11.97
CA ILE A 250 6.80 -15.21 -11.48
C ILE A 250 6.79 -16.07 -10.22
N ALA A 251 6.29 -15.53 -9.11
CA ALA A 251 6.07 -16.29 -7.90
C ALA A 251 4.67 -16.93 -7.94
N VAL A 252 4.59 -18.24 -7.70
CA VAL A 252 3.34 -18.99 -7.58
C VAL A 252 3.23 -19.50 -6.15
N ALA A 253 2.23 -19.02 -5.41
CA ALA A 253 1.93 -19.48 -4.07
C ALA A 253 0.67 -20.35 -4.12
N ASP A 254 0.85 -21.67 -4.10
CA ASP A 254 -0.23 -22.64 -4.28
C ASP A 254 0.02 -23.89 -3.40
N THR A 255 -0.59 -25.02 -3.74
CA THR A 255 -0.64 -26.28 -3.00
C THR A 255 0.67 -27.09 -2.98
N GLY A 256 1.72 -26.59 -3.63
CA GLY A 256 3.02 -27.25 -3.79
C GLY A 256 3.45 -27.25 -5.26
N LEU A 257 4.56 -27.92 -5.56
CA LEU A 257 5.05 -28.16 -6.91
C LEU A 257 5.61 -29.58 -7.08
N ASP A 258 4.86 -30.42 -7.78
CA ASP A 258 5.19 -31.80 -8.13
C ASP A 258 5.85 -32.59 -6.98
N THR A 259 7.11 -33.03 -7.14
CA THR A 259 7.84 -33.79 -6.11
C THR A 259 8.32 -32.95 -4.94
N GLY A 260 8.23 -31.62 -5.03
CA GLY A 260 8.76 -30.71 -4.02
C GLY A 260 10.27 -30.53 -4.07
N PHE A 261 10.95 -31.07 -5.09
CA PHE A 261 12.39 -30.94 -5.29
C PHE A 261 12.72 -30.28 -6.63
N ASN A 262 13.50 -29.20 -6.59
CA ASN A 262 14.02 -28.57 -7.82
C ASN A 262 15.24 -29.34 -8.36
N ASP A 263 15.02 -30.58 -8.75
CA ASP A 263 16.02 -31.46 -9.36
C ASP A 263 15.39 -32.30 -10.49
N ALA A 264 16.10 -33.33 -10.95
CA ALA A 264 15.67 -34.19 -12.05
C ALA A 264 14.45 -35.09 -11.72
N SER A 265 13.90 -35.00 -10.51
CA SER A 265 12.63 -35.66 -10.18
C SER A 265 11.40 -34.82 -10.56
N MET A 266 11.58 -33.52 -10.81
CA MET A 266 10.54 -32.59 -11.24
C MET A 266 9.96 -32.98 -12.59
N HIS A 267 8.66 -32.77 -12.78
CA HIS A 267 7.95 -32.94 -14.03
C HIS A 267 8.69 -32.27 -15.20
N ASP A 268 8.93 -33.01 -16.29
CA ASP A 268 9.75 -32.61 -17.44
C ASP A 268 9.37 -31.23 -18.05
N ASP A 269 8.08 -30.89 -18.03
CA ASP A 269 7.60 -29.57 -18.48
C ASP A 269 8.11 -28.38 -17.63
N LEU A 270 8.52 -28.63 -16.39
CA LEU A 270 8.90 -27.67 -15.36
C LEU A 270 10.38 -27.76 -14.95
N GLU A 271 11.02 -28.93 -15.17
CA GLU A 271 12.43 -29.16 -14.85
C GLU A 271 13.35 -28.06 -15.42
N GLY A 272 14.27 -27.55 -14.61
CA GLY A 272 15.25 -26.55 -15.00
C GLY A 272 14.70 -25.13 -15.21
N ARG A 273 13.44 -24.88 -14.83
CA ARG A 273 12.77 -23.58 -14.99
C ARG A 273 12.30 -22.96 -13.67
N ILE A 274 12.63 -23.60 -12.55
CA ILE A 274 12.31 -23.13 -11.21
C ILE A 274 13.55 -22.44 -10.62
N ASP A 275 13.39 -21.19 -10.19
CA ASP A 275 14.47 -20.40 -9.59
C ASP A 275 14.60 -20.71 -8.10
N THR A 276 13.49 -20.59 -7.36
CA THR A 276 13.39 -20.95 -5.94
C THR A 276 12.12 -21.75 -5.68
N LEU A 277 12.17 -22.60 -4.65
CA LEU A 277 11.03 -23.36 -4.16
C LEU A 277 11.02 -23.26 -2.64
N ASP A 278 10.02 -22.57 -2.11
CA ASP A 278 9.90 -22.25 -0.68
C ASP A 278 8.57 -22.81 -0.16
N ALA A 279 8.61 -23.55 0.95
CA ALA A 279 7.43 -24.07 1.63
C ALA A 279 7.13 -23.27 2.91
N TRP A 280 5.84 -23.17 3.25
CA TRP A 280 5.42 -22.49 4.48
C TRP A 280 5.56 -23.39 5.73
N TRP A 281 5.59 -24.72 5.55
CA TRP A 281 5.79 -25.68 6.63
C TRP A 281 6.94 -26.62 6.27
N GLU A 282 8.02 -26.61 7.06
CA GLU A 282 9.05 -27.66 6.98
C GLU A 282 8.77 -28.67 8.10
N GLU A 283 8.59 -29.95 7.74
CA GLU A 283 8.63 -31.06 8.71
C GLU A 283 9.93 -31.85 8.50
N TYR A 284 10.44 -32.50 9.55
CA TYR A 284 11.79 -33.09 9.54
C TYR A 284 11.91 -34.19 8.45
N ASN A 285 12.77 -33.96 7.44
CA ASN A 285 12.98 -34.74 6.22
C ASN A 285 11.95 -34.55 5.09
N ASP A 286 11.22 -33.44 5.10
CA ASP A 286 10.30 -33.05 4.04
C ASP A 286 10.59 -31.62 3.60
N THR A 287 10.56 -31.34 2.29
CA THR A 287 10.67 -29.95 1.82
C THR A 287 9.39 -29.18 2.12
N GLY A 288 8.26 -29.89 2.31
CA GLY A 288 6.92 -29.31 2.48
C GLY A 288 6.42 -28.60 1.23
N ALA A 289 7.18 -28.69 0.13
CA ALA A 289 6.90 -28.04 -1.14
C ALA A 289 6.30 -29.02 -2.16
N GLU A 290 6.17 -30.29 -1.82
CA GLU A 290 5.60 -31.32 -2.67
C GLU A 290 4.09 -31.11 -2.87
N ASP A 291 3.62 -31.27 -4.11
CA ASP A 291 2.22 -31.03 -4.45
C ASP A 291 1.39 -32.30 -4.29
N ASN A 292 0.88 -32.51 -3.08
CA ASN A 292 -0.03 -33.63 -2.80
C ASN A 292 -1.46 -33.41 -3.35
N HIS A 293 -1.76 -32.25 -3.93
CA HIS A 293 -3.08 -31.93 -4.50
C HIS A 293 -3.09 -31.93 -6.04
N GLY A 294 -1.98 -31.53 -6.66
CA GLY A 294 -1.81 -31.36 -8.10
C GLY A 294 -2.25 -30.01 -8.64
N HIS A 295 -2.81 -29.11 -7.81
CA HIS A 295 -3.28 -27.81 -8.31
C HIS A 295 -2.11 -26.85 -8.55
N GLY A 296 -1.14 -26.80 -7.65
CA GLY A 296 0.02 -25.93 -7.77
C GLY A 296 0.88 -26.30 -8.98
N THR A 297 1.05 -27.59 -9.22
CA THR A 297 1.69 -28.14 -10.41
C THR A 297 0.94 -27.77 -11.69
N HIS A 298 -0.39 -27.87 -11.68
CA HIS A 298 -1.22 -27.46 -12.82
C HIS A 298 -1.14 -25.94 -13.08
N VAL A 299 -1.14 -25.12 -12.03
CA VAL A 299 -0.97 -23.67 -12.13
C VAL A 299 0.41 -23.34 -12.67
N ALA A 300 1.48 -23.94 -12.13
CA ALA A 300 2.84 -23.75 -12.61
C ALA A 300 2.99 -24.18 -14.08
N GLY A 301 2.41 -25.32 -14.46
CA GLY A 301 2.33 -25.76 -15.85
C GLY A 301 1.63 -24.76 -16.76
N SER A 302 0.56 -24.12 -16.28
CA SER A 302 -0.14 -23.05 -17.01
C SER A 302 0.70 -21.77 -17.16
N VAL A 303 1.60 -21.50 -16.21
CA VAL A 303 2.46 -20.31 -16.20
C VAL A 303 3.69 -20.49 -17.09
N LEU A 304 4.40 -21.63 -16.97
CA LEU A 304 5.73 -21.81 -17.55
C LEU A 304 6.00 -23.19 -18.19
N GLY A 305 4.99 -24.07 -18.21
CA GLY A 305 5.08 -25.40 -18.81
C GLY A 305 5.42 -25.31 -20.29
N ASN A 306 6.26 -26.24 -20.74
CA ASN A 306 6.83 -26.21 -22.08
C ASN A 306 6.15 -27.16 -23.08
N GLY A 307 5.34 -28.10 -22.58
CA GLY A 307 4.43 -28.95 -23.35
C GLY A 307 5.14 -29.96 -24.24
N ASN A 308 6.29 -30.49 -23.82
CA ASN A 308 7.09 -31.47 -24.59
C ASN A 308 6.90 -32.91 -24.10
#